data_AF-A0A348WB59-F1
#
_entry.id   AF-A0A348WB59-F1
#
_cell.length_a   1.000
_cell.length_b   1.000
_cell.length_c   1.000
_cell.angle_alpha   90.00
_cell.angle_beta   90.00
_cell.angle_gamma   90.00
#
_symmetry.space_group_name_H-M   'P 1'
#
loop_
_entity.id
_entity.type
_entity.pdbx_description
1 polymer ?
#
loop_
_entity_poly.entity_id
_entity_poly.type
_entity_poly.pdbx_seq_one_letter_code
_entity_poly.pdbx_strand_id
1 'polypeptide(L)'
;GETLMVMGDMNDGPGLDEYEDLFGRSSVEILLGEGERALYDPHARAALTRKLGAIYSTSRFYQPETGRYMQALLDYIMVTRDLRARGAAWRIWHPFDDPDCWNLPELSRALLTASDHYPVTIDLDI
;
A
#
# COMPACT_ATOMS: atom_id res chain seq x y z
N GLY A 1 -19.27 13.60 -9.37
CA GLY A 1 -19.20 12.89 -8.08
C GLY A 1 -18.46 13.78 -7.11
N GLU A 2 -18.44 13.41 -5.83
CA GLU A 2 -17.59 14.10 -4.84
C GLU A 2 -16.13 13.69 -5.03
N THR A 3 -15.23 14.66 -4.90
CA THR A 3 -13.78 14.42 -4.85
C THR A 3 -13.45 13.71 -3.54
N LEU A 4 -12.83 12.53 -3.62
CA LEU A 4 -12.59 11.67 -2.45
C LEU A 4 -11.19 11.07 -2.46
N MET A 5 -10.58 11.04 -1.28
CA MET A 5 -9.40 10.26 -0.95
C MET A 5 -9.72 9.38 0.25
N VAL A 6 -9.34 8.11 0.17
CA VAL A 6 -9.40 7.14 1.27
C VAL A 6 -7.98 6.67 1.52
N MET A 7 -7.49 6.78 2.76
CA MET A 7 -6.12 6.40 3.10
C MET A 7 -6.03 5.75 4.47
N GLY A 8 -5.10 4.81 4.60
CA GLY A 8 -4.81 4.13 5.86
C GLY A 8 -4.39 2.68 5.67
N ASP A 9 -4.18 2.01 6.79
CA ASP A 9 -3.97 0.59 6.90
C ASP A 9 -5.32 -0.14 6.78
N MET A 10 -5.49 -0.96 5.73
CA MET A 10 -6.71 -1.74 5.52
C MET A 10 -6.62 -3.12 6.16
N ASN A 11 -5.45 -3.50 6.68
CA ASN A 11 -5.13 -4.78 7.29
C ASN A 11 -5.56 -5.99 6.43
N ASP A 12 -5.49 -5.78 5.12
CA ASP A 12 -6.00 -6.66 4.10
C ASP A 12 -5.04 -6.60 2.91
N GLY A 13 -4.46 -7.76 2.61
CA GLY A 13 -3.52 -7.97 1.51
C GLY A 13 -3.89 -9.27 0.79
N PRO A 14 -3.52 -9.41 -0.50
CA PRO A 14 -3.89 -10.59 -1.28
C PRO A 14 -3.45 -11.90 -0.59
N GLY A 15 -4.42 -12.72 -0.16
CA GLY A 15 -4.18 -14.01 0.50
C GLY A 15 -3.95 -13.96 2.02
N LEU A 16 -4.28 -12.85 2.69
CA LEU A 16 -4.14 -12.69 4.15
C LEU A 16 -5.47 -12.57 4.93
N ASP A 17 -6.62 -12.51 4.26
CA ASP A 17 -7.86 -12.09 4.92
C ASP A 17 -8.79 -13.25 5.36
N GLU A 18 -9.21 -13.20 6.64
CA GLU A 18 -10.25 -14.04 7.25
C GLU A 18 -11.67 -13.71 6.73
N TYR A 19 -11.87 -12.57 6.04
CA TYR A 19 -13.15 -12.10 5.51
C TYR A 19 -13.36 -12.35 4.01
N GLU A 20 -12.38 -12.90 3.28
CA GLU A 20 -12.58 -13.39 1.90
C GLU A 20 -13.76 -14.40 1.84
N ASP A 21 -13.90 -15.22 2.89
CA ASP A 21 -15.00 -16.18 3.04
C ASP A 21 -16.37 -15.52 3.28
N LEU A 22 -16.41 -14.28 3.81
CA LEU A 22 -17.65 -13.59 4.18
C LEU A 22 -18.23 -12.74 3.03
N PHE A 23 -17.37 -12.09 2.24
CA PHE A 23 -17.79 -11.17 1.17
C PHE A 23 -17.42 -11.65 -0.24
N GLY A 24 -16.60 -12.69 -0.37
CA GLY A 24 -16.08 -13.17 -1.65
C GLY A 24 -15.16 -12.17 -2.38
N ARG A 25 -14.76 -11.09 -1.69
CA ARG A 25 -13.87 -10.01 -2.13
C ARG A 25 -13.16 -9.41 -0.91
N SER A 26 -11.91 -9.00 -1.09
CA SER A 26 -11.13 -8.27 -0.10
C SER A 26 -11.72 -6.86 0.16
N SER A 27 -11.51 -6.31 1.35
CA SER A 27 -11.81 -4.90 1.68
C SER A 27 -11.15 -3.93 0.70
N VAL A 28 -9.94 -4.24 0.22
CA VAL A 28 -9.25 -3.49 -0.83
C VAL A 28 -10.04 -3.49 -2.14
N GLU A 29 -10.55 -4.64 -2.59
CA GLU A 29 -11.40 -4.73 -3.80
C GLU A 29 -12.70 -3.95 -3.65
N ILE A 30 -13.32 -4.01 -2.47
CA ILE A 30 -14.56 -3.26 -2.18
C ILE A 30 -14.32 -1.76 -2.27
N LEU A 31 -13.23 -1.25 -1.67
CA LEU A 31 -12.89 0.18 -1.68
C LEU A 31 -12.50 0.68 -3.08
N LEU A 32 -11.73 -0.10 -3.84
CA LEU A 32 -11.38 0.27 -5.21
C LEU A 32 -12.63 0.40 -6.10
N GLY A 33 -13.62 -0.46 -5.89
CA GLY A 33 -14.88 -0.43 -6.62
C GLY A 33 -14.70 -0.60 -8.13
N GLU A 34 -15.76 -0.30 -8.88
CA GLU A 34 -15.82 -0.52 -10.33
C GLU A 34 -16.46 0.68 -11.06
N GLY A 35 -16.19 0.80 -12.37
CA GLY A 35 -16.80 1.81 -13.23
C GLY A 35 -16.23 3.23 -13.06
N GLU A 36 -17.04 4.25 -13.39
CA GLU A 36 -16.59 5.65 -13.42
C GLU A 36 -16.22 6.24 -12.04
N ARG A 37 -16.69 5.61 -10.97
CA ARG A 37 -16.44 6.04 -9.58
C ARG A 37 -15.38 5.21 -8.87
N ALA A 38 -14.72 4.29 -9.59
CA ALA A 38 -13.66 3.48 -9.02
C ALA A 38 -12.53 4.37 -8.48
N LEU A 39 -12.07 4.06 -7.26
CA LEU A 39 -10.89 4.67 -6.70
C LEU A 39 -9.63 4.05 -7.32
N TYR A 40 -8.52 4.74 -7.16
CA TYR A 40 -7.24 4.33 -7.72
C TYR A 40 -6.13 4.44 -6.70
N ASP A 41 -5.43 3.33 -6.50
CA ASP A 41 -4.08 3.26 -5.94
C ASP A 41 -3.25 2.33 -6.85
N PRO A 42 -2.03 2.72 -7.28
CA PRO A 42 -1.24 1.92 -8.20
C PRO A 42 -0.74 0.60 -7.58
N HIS A 43 -0.46 0.59 -6.28
CA HIS A 43 0.03 -0.59 -5.56
C HIS A 43 -1.12 -1.59 -5.32
N ALA A 44 -2.29 -1.11 -4.92
CA ALA A 44 -3.49 -1.94 -4.78
C ALA A 44 -3.86 -2.61 -6.11
N ARG A 45 -3.86 -1.85 -7.22
CA ARG A 45 -4.13 -2.43 -8.54
C ARG A 45 -3.06 -3.43 -9.00
N ALA A 46 -1.79 -3.18 -8.68
CA ALA A 46 -0.72 -4.12 -8.99
C ALA A 46 -0.89 -5.43 -8.20
N ALA A 47 -1.29 -5.34 -6.94
CA ALA A 47 -1.55 -6.48 -6.06
C ALA A 47 -2.72 -7.35 -6.56
N LEU A 48 -3.83 -6.74 -7.04
CA LEU A 48 -4.98 -7.48 -7.57
C LEU A 48 -4.72 -8.14 -8.93
N THR A 49 -3.82 -7.58 -9.75
CA THR A 49 -3.58 -8.08 -11.11
C THR A 49 -2.51 -9.18 -11.18
N ARG A 50 -1.66 -9.32 -10.16
CA ARG A 50 -0.55 -10.29 -10.15
C ARG A 50 -0.82 -11.43 -9.16
N LYS A 51 -1.06 -12.63 -9.69
CA LYS A 51 -1.23 -13.87 -8.89
C LYS A 51 0.05 -14.39 -8.22
N LEU A 52 1.22 -13.85 -8.57
CA LEU A 52 2.52 -14.28 -8.02
C LEU A 52 3.40 -13.05 -7.73
N GLY A 53 3.78 -12.89 -6.46
CA GLY A 53 4.74 -11.90 -5.98
C GLY A 53 4.18 -10.47 -5.92
N ALA A 54 3.70 -10.07 -4.74
CA ALA A 54 3.61 -8.66 -4.40
C ALA A 54 5.03 -8.08 -4.45
N ILE A 55 5.28 -7.15 -5.36
CA ILE A 55 6.59 -6.45 -5.46
C ILE A 55 6.72 -5.41 -4.36
N TYR A 56 5.58 -4.90 -3.87
CA TYR A 56 5.52 -3.81 -2.92
C TYR A 56 5.19 -4.33 -1.52
N SER A 57 5.79 -3.71 -0.51
CA SER A 57 5.44 -3.92 0.89
C SER A 57 5.45 -2.58 1.61
N THR A 58 4.46 -2.38 2.47
CA THR A 58 4.36 -1.22 3.34
C THR A 58 4.61 -1.60 4.79
N SER A 59 4.75 -2.88 5.11
CA SER A 59 5.02 -3.31 6.48
C SER A 59 5.92 -4.55 6.55
N ARG A 60 6.63 -4.67 7.68
CA ARG A 60 7.47 -5.82 8.00
C ARG A 60 7.29 -6.31 9.44
N PHE A 61 6.92 -7.57 9.59
CA PHE A 61 6.70 -8.18 10.91
C PHE A 61 7.77 -9.22 11.22
N TYR A 62 8.46 -9.07 12.36
CA TYR A 62 9.43 -10.07 12.79
C TYR A 62 8.70 -11.29 13.37
N GLN A 63 9.00 -12.48 12.84
CA GLN A 63 8.49 -13.76 13.33
C GLN A 63 9.57 -14.46 14.18
N PRO A 64 9.45 -14.48 15.52
CA PRO A 64 10.46 -15.09 16.39
C PRO A 64 10.67 -16.58 16.14
N GLU A 65 9.63 -17.30 15.73
CA GLU A 65 9.64 -18.76 15.53
C GLU A 65 10.51 -19.15 14.34
N THR A 66 10.56 -18.30 13.31
CA THR A 66 11.34 -18.54 12.09
C THR A 66 12.60 -17.69 12.01
N GLY A 67 12.73 -16.66 12.85
CA GLY A 67 13.82 -15.68 12.82
C GLY A 67 13.83 -14.83 11.55
N ARG A 68 12.67 -14.62 10.92
CA ARG A 68 12.53 -13.95 9.62
C ARG A 68 11.53 -12.81 9.70
N TYR A 69 11.67 -11.84 8.79
CA TYR A 69 10.65 -10.81 8.59
C TYR A 69 9.65 -11.27 7.53
N MET A 70 8.36 -11.20 7.85
CA MET A 70 7.27 -11.21 6.88
C MET A 70 7.12 -9.81 6.29
N GLN A 71 6.83 -9.70 5.00
CA GLN A 71 6.51 -8.43 4.35
C GLN A 71 5.04 -8.46 3.92
N ALA A 72 4.34 -7.35 4.07
CA ALA A 72 2.95 -7.21 3.62
C ALA A 72 2.70 -5.83 3.00
N LEU A 73 1.71 -5.75 2.13
CA LEU A 73 1.18 -4.51 1.57
C LEU A 73 -0.19 -4.27 2.20
N LEU A 74 -0.28 -3.32 3.12
CA LEU A 74 -1.48 -3.08 3.94
C LEU A 74 -1.92 -1.61 3.92
N ASP A 75 -1.01 -0.69 3.63
CA ASP A 75 -1.25 0.75 3.65
C ASP A 75 -1.51 1.27 2.23
N TYR A 76 -2.63 1.96 2.04
CA TYR A 76 -3.06 2.44 0.72
C TYR A 76 -3.48 3.90 0.75
N ILE A 77 -3.37 4.58 -0.39
CA ILE A 77 -3.96 5.91 -0.61
C ILE A 77 -4.75 5.86 -1.91
N MET A 78 -6.05 5.64 -1.80
CA MET A 78 -6.96 5.48 -2.93
C MET A 78 -7.65 6.81 -3.25
N VAL A 79 -7.59 7.24 -4.51
CA VAL A 79 -8.12 8.56 -4.92
C VAL A 79 -9.10 8.46 -6.09
N THR A 80 -10.02 9.41 -6.17
CA THR A 80 -10.88 9.58 -7.35
C THR A 80 -10.09 10.07 -8.57
N ARG A 81 -10.66 9.88 -9.76
CA ARG A 81 -10.02 10.21 -11.06
C ARG A 81 -9.54 11.66 -11.15
N ASP A 82 -10.26 12.60 -10.57
CA ASP A 82 -9.94 14.03 -10.60
C ASP A 82 -8.70 14.36 -9.75
N LEU A 83 -8.52 13.73 -8.58
CA LEU A 83 -7.29 13.84 -7.79
C LEU A 83 -6.12 13.18 -8.51
N ARG A 84 -6.35 12.00 -9.10
CA ARG A 84 -5.32 11.33 -9.91
C ARG A 84 -4.84 12.20 -11.08
N ALA A 85 -5.77 12.93 -11.72
CA ALA A 85 -5.46 13.79 -12.86
C ALA A 85 -4.58 15.01 -12.50
N ARG A 86 -4.41 15.33 -11.20
CA ARG A 86 -3.56 16.40 -10.68
C ARG A 86 -2.11 15.95 -10.47
N GLY A 87 -1.59 15.10 -11.35
CA GLY A 87 -0.20 14.63 -11.27
C GLY A 87 0.09 13.72 -10.07
N ALA A 88 -0.91 12.98 -9.59
CA ALA A 88 -0.76 12.14 -8.40
C ALA A 88 0.42 11.15 -8.52
N ALA A 89 1.37 11.24 -7.59
CA ALA A 89 2.56 10.40 -7.52
C ALA A 89 2.64 9.72 -6.15
N TRP A 90 2.54 8.39 -6.13
CA TRP A 90 2.63 7.61 -4.91
C TRP A 90 4.07 7.21 -4.64
N ARG A 91 4.44 7.14 -3.36
CA ARG A 91 5.74 6.65 -2.91
C ARG A 91 5.57 5.82 -1.65
N ILE A 92 6.17 4.64 -1.64
CA ILE A 92 6.36 3.85 -0.43
C ILE A 92 7.79 4.10 0.03
N TRP A 93 7.96 4.62 1.25
CA TRP A 93 9.27 4.93 1.82
C TRP A 93 9.94 3.66 2.36
N HIS A 94 10.11 2.65 1.50
CA HIS A 94 10.67 1.36 1.86
C HIS A 94 12.21 1.43 1.80
N PRO A 95 12.92 1.18 2.91
CA PRO A 95 14.37 1.42 3.02
C PRO A 95 15.24 0.58 2.09
N PHE A 96 14.69 -0.50 1.51
CA PHE A 96 15.40 -1.39 0.59
C PHE A 96 14.92 -1.31 -0.86
N ASP A 97 13.72 -0.77 -1.10
CA ASP A 97 13.13 -0.74 -2.45
C ASP A 97 13.13 0.68 -3.04
N ASP A 98 13.25 1.70 -2.19
CA ASP A 98 13.42 3.09 -2.57
C ASP A 98 14.91 3.48 -2.57
N PRO A 99 15.50 3.81 -3.74
CA PRO A 99 16.92 4.13 -3.84
C PRO A 99 17.36 5.33 -2.99
N ASP A 100 16.51 6.34 -2.81
CA ASP A 100 16.89 7.50 -2.00
C ASP A 100 16.90 7.14 -0.51
N CYS A 101 15.98 6.27 -0.08
CA CYS A 101 15.98 5.75 1.28
C CYS A 101 17.21 4.88 1.53
N TRP A 102 17.56 4.00 0.58
CA TRP A 102 18.74 3.14 0.68
C TRP A 102 20.05 3.93 0.72
N ASN A 103 20.18 4.95 -0.14
CA ASN A 103 21.41 5.75 -0.27
C ASN A 103 21.63 6.73 0.88
N LEU A 104 20.65 6.91 1.78
CA LEU A 104 20.75 7.77 2.95
C LEU A 104 20.66 6.93 4.25
N PRO A 105 21.79 6.49 4.83
CA PRO A 105 21.80 5.54 5.94
C PRO A 105 21.03 5.99 7.18
N GLU A 106 21.04 7.29 7.49
CA GLU A 106 20.30 7.85 8.62
C GLU A 106 18.78 7.71 8.43
N LEU A 107 18.28 7.98 7.22
CA LEU A 107 16.88 7.80 6.86
C LEU A 107 16.49 6.33 6.84
N SER A 108 17.30 5.47 6.22
CA SER A 108 17.08 4.02 6.21
C SER A 108 16.93 3.47 7.63
N ARG A 109 17.85 3.85 8.54
CA ARG A 109 17.78 3.44 9.95
C ARG A 109 16.55 4.00 10.67
N ALA A 110 16.19 5.25 10.43
CA ALA A 110 14.99 5.85 11.01
C ALA A 110 13.73 5.08 10.58
N LEU A 111 13.56 4.81 9.28
CA LEU A 111 12.45 4.03 8.74
C LEU A 111 12.38 2.62 9.35
N LEU A 112 13.53 1.95 9.53
CA LEU A 112 13.58 0.61 10.11
C LEU A 112 13.23 0.54 11.61
N THR A 113 13.27 1.66 12.34
CA THR A 113 13.13 1.69 13.80
C THR A 113 11.91 2.46 14.29
N ALA A 114 11.35 3.34 13.46
CA ALA A 114 10.21 4.19 13.82
C ALA A 114 8.90 3.41 13.95
N SER A 115 8.71 2.39 13.10
CA SER A 115 7.51 1.55 13.05
C SER A 115 7.82 0.26 12.29
N ASP A 116 6.95 -0.74 12.41
CA ASP A 116 6.90 -1.91 11.51
C ASP A 116 6.20 -1.59 10.18
N HIS A 117 5.52 -0.45 10.07
CA HIS A 117 5.00 0.11 8.82
C HIS A 117 5.90 1.22 8.27
N TYR A 118 6.06 1.23 6.94
CA TYR A 118 6.73 2.27 6.18
C TYR A 118 5.72 3.31 5.69
N PRO A 119 6.04 4.61 5.75
CA PRO A 119 5.16 5.64 5.24
C PRO A 119 4.78 5.44 3.77
N VAL A 120 3.52 5.70 3.45
CA VAL A 120 3.03 5.87 2.08
C VAL A 120 2.64 7.32 1.91
N THR A 121 3.13 7.96 0.84
CA THR A 121 2.80 9.35 0.52
C THR A 121 2.22 9.46 -0.88
N ILE A 122 1.45 10.53 -1.10
CA ILE A 122 0.96 10.97 -2.40
C ILE A 122 1.30 12.45 -2.59
N ASP A 123 1.96 12.78 -3.70
CA ASP A 123 2.16 14.16 -4.14
C ASP A 123 1.16 14.46 -5.26
N LEU A 124 0.47 15.61 -5.19
CA LEU A 124 -0.49 16.06 -6.22
C LEU A 124 -0.67 17.59 -6.20
N ASP A 125 -1.08 18.16 -7.34
CA ASP A 125 -1.33 19.60 -7.49
C ASP A 125 -2.68 20.02 -6.87
N ILE A 126 -2.68 21.00 -5.97
CA ILE A 126 -3.89 21.49 -5.27
C ILE A 126 -4.40 22.80 -5.87
#